data_AF-A0A6C0U9C0-F1
#
_entry.id   AF-A0A6C0U9C0-F1
#
_cell.length_a   1.000
_cell.length_b   1.000
_cell.length_c   1.000
_cell.angle_alpha   90.00
_cell.angle_beta   90.00
_cell.angle_gamma   90.00
#
_symmetry.space_group_name_H-M   'P 1'
#
loop_
_entity.id
_entity.type
_entity.pdbx_description
1 polymer ?
#
loop_
_entity_poly.entity_id
_entity_poly.type
_entity_poly.pdbx_seq_one_letter_code
_entity_poly.pdbx_strand_id
1 'polypeptide(L)'
;MVRQRGTAPRTHAGAAAQGRQQPAVVSPQHPPGCQSRPASANQRRAVGIAGEVAVDSGLLAYEQLPAGSVAVSPDVVEVDYDGKPLTADEAMALDAQLRVRIRDRFRVQGKDLEVTVGGDLTLEQAPGRPLQIFGNLNVIGGEFRAYGQRLQVKQGRISFTGLPENPELDLRAERDIPADDVTAGVVVTGTLEEPRLRVYSEPAMSQTEALSYLVRGRGLDSGAGADGTAMALSMGTGLVNQSAVVEELNRLPGLRNVEFGTSGTENETAATVSGYIGERIYVSYGVGLYEPVNALTARLYLQTRLWLEVVSRLESSVDLYYSFDID
;
A
#
# COMPACT_ATOMS: atom_id res chain seq x y z
N MET A 1 -8.02 -9.00 -35.94
CA MET A 1 -6.67 -8.40 -36.06
C MET A 1 -5.71 -9.33 -35.35
N VAL A 2 -4.83 -10.03 -36.08
CA VAL A 2 -3.94 -11.07 -35.51
C VAL A 2 -2.67 -10.40 -35.01
N ARG A 3 -2.29 -10.60 -33.74
CA ARG A 3 -1.04 -10.06 -33.20
C ARG A 3 -0.21 -11.20 -32.58
N GLN A 4 1.00 -11.41 -33.10
CA GLN A 4 2.01 -12.25 -32.46
C GLN A 4 2.60 -11.54 -31.24
N ARG A 5 2.94 -12.29 -30.18
CA ARG A 5 3.46 -11.74 -28.92
C ARG A 5 4.72 -10.91 -29.14
N GLY A 6 4.61 -9.62 -28.85
CA GLY A 6 5.73 -8.78 -28.44
C GLY A 6 6.07 -9.05 -26.98
N THR A 7 7.37 -9.11 -26.71
CA THR A 7 8.04 -9.24 -25.40
C THR A 7 7.26 -8.68 -24.20
N ALA A 8 7.09 -9.55 -23.19
CA ALA A 8 6.60 -9.22 -21.85
C ALA A 8 7.51 -8.20 -21.14
N PRO A 9 6.98 -7.43 -20.16
CA PRO A 9 7.80 -6.61 -19.28
C PRO A 9 8.80 -7.50 -18.53
N ARG A 10 10.07 -7.07 -18.54
CA ARG A 10 11.17 -7.76 -17.85
C ARG A 10 10.96 -7.75 -16.34
N THR A 11 10.49 -8.85 -15.80
CA THR A 11 10.64 -9.20 -14.38
C THR A 11 12.09 -9.65 -14.16
N HIS A 12 12.92 -8.79 -13.57
CA HIS A 12 14.25 -9.20 -13.10
C HIS A 12 14.12 -9.83 -11.71
N ALA A 13 13.72 -11.11 -11.66
CA ALA A 13 13.94 -11.94 -10.48
C ALA A 13 15.27 -12.69 -10.67
N GLY A 14 16.35 -12.20 -10.04
CA GLY A 14 17.64 -12.88 -10.02
C GLY A 14 17.60 -14.08 -9.08
N ALA A 15 17.18 -15.25 -9.57
CA ALA A 15 17.36 -16.51 -8.85
C ALA A 15 18.75 -17.09 -9.20
N ALA A 16 19.71 -16.94 -8.30
CA ALA A 16 20.98 -17.64 -8.39
C ALA A 16 20.80 -19.10 -7.95
N ALA A 17 20.52 -19.99 -8.90
CA ALA A 17 20.55 -21.43 -8.67
C ALA A 17 21.97 -21.98 -8.92
N GLN A 18 22.75 -22.18 -7.86
CA GLN A 18 23.94 -23.03 -7.91
C GLN A 18 23.56 -24.44 -7.47
N GLY A 19 23.33 -25.32 -8.43
CA GLY A 19 23.08 -26.75 -8.21
C GLY A 19 24.04 -27.60 -9.03
N ARG A 20 24.98 -28.26 -8.35
CA ARG A 20 25.86 -29.29 -8.92
C ARG A 20 25.01 -30.44 -9.47
N GLN A 21 25.25 -30.83 -10.72
CA GLN A 21 24.69 -32.04 -11.33
C GLN A 21 25.33 -33.28 -10.70
N GLN A 22 24.51 -34.18 -10.16
CA GLN A 22 24.85 -35.59 -9.99
C GLN A 22 23.70 -36.41 -10.59
N PRO A 23 23.97 -37.38 -11.49
CA PRO A 23 22.93 -38.22 -12.05
C PRO A 23 22.61 -39.36 -11.09
N ALA A 24 21.36 -39.44 -10.62
CA ALA A 24 20.85 -40.61 -9.91
C ALA A 24 20.43 -41.67 -10.95
N VAL A 25 21.16 -42.78 -10.97
CA VAL A 25 20.81 -44.00 -11.72
C VAL A 25 19.71 -44.72 -10.96
N VAL A 26 18.56 -44.97 -11.61
CA VAL A 26 17.50 -45.83 -11.08
C VAL A 26 17.45 -47.11 -11.91
N SER A 27 17.73 -48.25 -11.28
CA SER A 27 17.53 -49.58 -11.87
C SER A 27 16.07 -50.01 -11.74
N PRO A 28 15.47 -50.70 -12.75
CA PRO A 28 14.11 -51.20 -12.66
C PRO A 28 14.10 -52.64 -12.12
N GLN A 29 13.16 -52.94 -11.22
CA GLN A 29 12.73 -54.32 -10.97
C GLN A 29 11.24 -54.46 -11.31
N HIS A 30 10.96 -55.29 -12.31
CA HIS A 30 9.63 -55.78 -12.67
C HIS A 30 9.34 -57.08 -11.90
N PRO A 31 8.05 -57.38 -11.64
CA PRO A 31 7.52 -58.71 -11.91
C PRO A 31 6.30 -58.66 -12.86
N PRO A 32 5.92 -59.80 -13.49
CA PRO A 32 5.10 -59.80 -14.70
C PRO A 32 3.60 -60.01 -14.43
N GLY A 33 2.79 -59.44 -15.32
CA GLY A 33 1.46 -59.97 -15.64
C GLY A 33 0.27 -59.15 -15.17
N CYS A 34 -0.27 -58.31 -16.06
CA CYS A 34 -1.72 -58.23 -16.24
C CYS A 34 -2.09 -57.56 -17.57
N GLN A 35 -3.12 -58.10 -18.20
CA GLN A 35 -3.52 -57.91 -19.58
C GLN A 35 -4.00 -56.48 -19.88
N SER A 36 -3.62 -55.96 -21.05
CA SER A 36 -4.08 -54.69 -21.58
C SER A 36 -5.54 -54.78 -22.04
N ARG A 37 -6.40 -53.92 -21.47
CA ARG A 37 -7.71 -53.57 -22.02
C ARG A 37 -7.60 -52.16 -22.62
N PRO A 38 -8.09 -51.87 -23.84
CA PRO A 38 -7.94 -50.55 -24.42
C PRO A 38 -8.99 -49.63 -23.81
N ALA A 39 -8.57 -48.73 -22.93
CA ALA A 39 -9.36 -47.56 -22.57
C ALA A 39 -8.91 -46.39 -23.44
N SER A 40 -9.74 -46.08 -24.43
CA SER A 40 -9.75 -44.78 -25.08
C SER A 40 -9.85 -43.70 -24.00
N ALA A 41 -8.81 -42.92 -23.82
CA ALA A 41 -8.84 -41.69 -23.03
C ALA A 41 -7.92 -40.69 -23.71
N ASN A 42 -8.52 -39.61 -24.19
CA ASN A 42 -7.84 -38.41 -24.63
C ASN A 42 -7.01 -37.88 -23.44
N GLN A 43 -5.76 -38.32 -23.31
CA GLN A 43 -4.87 -37.93 -22.24
C GLN A 43 -4.43 -36.49 -22.48
N ARG A 44 -5.23 -35.52 -22.01
CA ARG A 44 -4.74 -34.16 -21.73
C ARG A 44 -3.54 -34.35 -20.80
N ARG A 45 -2.32 -34.12 -21.32
CA ARG A 45 -1.08 -34.28 -20.56
C ARG A 45 -1.12 -33.33 -19.38
N ALA A 46 -1.42 -33.86 -18.19
CA ALA A 46 -1.32 -33.08 -16.97
C ALA A 46 0.15 -32.96 -16.58
N VAL A 47 0.64 -31.74 -16.38
CA VAL A 47 1.97 -31.50 -15.85
C VAL A 47 1.85 -31.35 -14.35
N GLY A 48 2.44 -32.30 -13.62
CA GLY A 48 2.53 -32.29 -12.17
C GLY A 48 3.77 -31.53 -11.69
N ILE A 49 3.59 -30.52 -10.84
CA ILE A 49 4.68 -29.77 -10.21
C ILE A 49 4.48 -29.81 -8.69
N ALA A 50 5.38 -30.43 -7.95
CA ALA A 50 5.34 -30.42 -6.49
C ALA A 50 6.70 -30.09 -5.90
N GLY A 51 6.72 -29.32 -4.81
CA GLY A 51 7.97 -29.00 -4.13
C GLY A 51 7.90 -27.81 -3.18
N GLU A 52 9.09 -27.38 -2.75
CA GLU A 52 9.28 -26.20 -1.93
C GLU A 52 10.18 -25.20 -2.68
N VAL A 53 9.82 -23.92 -2.61
CA VAL A 53 10.55 -22.79 -3.18
C VAL A 53 10.90 -21.84 -2.06
N ALA A 54 12.20 -21.59 -1.86
CA ALA A 54 12.66 -20.56 -0.94
C ALA A 54 12.94 -19.26 -1.71
N VAL A 55 12.30 -18.17 -1.30
CA VAL A 55 12.51 -16.81 -1.82
C VAL A 55 13.35 -16.04 -0.82
N ASP A 56 14.61 -15.82 -1.15
CA ASP A 56 15.57 -15.17 -0.24
C ASP A 56 15.41 -13.64 -0.19
N SER A 57 15.05 -13.05 -1.33
CA SER A 57 14.72 -11.63 -1.51
C SER A 57 13.99 -11.42 -2.83
N GLY A 58 13.34 -10.27 -3.00
CA GLY A 58 12.65 -9.93 -4.25
C GLY A 58 12.07 -8.53 -4.21
N LEU A 59 11.64 -8.05 -5.39
CA LEU A 59 10.88 -6.82 -5.55
C LEU A 59 9.68 -7.13 -6.45
N LEU A 60 8.48 -6.94 -5.92
CA LEU A 60 7.25 -6.89 -6.70
C LEU A 60 6.86 -5.42 -6.84
N ALA A 61 7.09 -4.86 -8.03
CA ALA A 61 6.64 -3.51 -8.37
C ALA A 61 5.39 -3.60 -9.25
N TYR A 62 4.29 -2.99 -8.81
CA TYR A 62 3.08 -2.84 -9.63
C TYR A 62 2.93 -1.37 -10.06
N GLU A 63 3.20 -1.12 -11.34
CA GLU A 63 2.94 0.18 -11.97
C GLU A 63 1.53 0.16 -12.55
N GLN A 64 0.72 1.18 -12.22
CA GLN A 64 -0.56 1.38 -12.91
C GLN A 64 -0.27 1.62 -14.39
N LEU A 65 -0.92 0.83 -15.25
CA LEU A 65 -0.88 1.08 -16.69
C LEU A 65 -1.42 2.50 -16.97
N PRO A 66 -0.82 3.25 -17.91
CA PRO A 66 -1.27 4.61 -18.22
C PRO A 66 -2.77 4.66 -18.52
N ALA A 67 -3.44 5.73 -18.07
CA ALA A 67 -4.84 6.00 -18.40
C ALA A 67 -4.97 6.04 -19.94
N GLY A 68 -5.80 5.13 -20.49
CA GLY A 68 -5.87 4.86 -21.93
C GLY A 68 -5.50 3.43 -22.33
N SER A 69 -5.20 2.56 -21.36
CA SER A 69 -5.13 1.12 -21.60
C SER A 69 -6.50 0.59 -21.96
N VAL A 70 -6.74 0.44 -23.26
CA VAL A 70 -7.96 -0.12 -23.81
C VAL A 70 -8.05 -1.56 -23.31
N ALA A 71 -9.10 -1.88 -22.56
CA ALA A 71 -9.41 -3.27 -22.22
C ALA A 71 -9.43 -4.08 -23.53
N VAL A 72 -8.82 -5.26 -23.51
CA VAL A 72 -8.79 -6.15 -24.67
C VAL A 72 -10.24 -6.36 -25.13
N SER A 73 -10.54 -5.99 -26.38
CA SER A 73 -11.87 -6.18 -26.95
C SER A 73 -12.25 -7.66 -26.87
N PRO A 74 -13.51 -8.03 -26.57
CA PRO A 74 -13.95 -9.43 -26.55
C PRO A 74 -13.73 -10.18 -27.87
N ASP A 75 -13.42 -9.46 -28.96
CA ASP A 75 -13.15 -10.02 -30.30
C ASP A 75 -11.67 -10.39 -30.54
N VAL A 76 -10.81 -10.32 -29.52
CA VAL A 76 -9.39 -10.67 -29.65
C VAL A 76 -9.20 -12.18 -29.48
N VAL A 77 -8.76 -12.83 -30.56
CA VAL A 77 -8.31 -14.22 -30.55
C VAL A 77 -6.78 -14.20 -30.38
N GLU A 78 -6.30 -14.71 -29.24
CA GLU A 78 -4.87 -14.93 -29.05
C GLU A 78 -4.40 -16.05 -29.99
N VAL A 79 -3.18 -15.95 -30.52
CA VAL A 79 -2.61 -16.97 -31.40
C VAL A 79 -1.25 -17.44 -30.90
N ASP A 80 -0.89 -18.69 -31.18
CA ASP A 80 0.44 -19.23 -30.93
C ASP A 80 1.49 -18.63 -31.89
N TYR A 81 2.75 -19.07 -31.77
CA TYR A 81 3.84 -18.63 -32.65
C TYR A 81 3.62 -19.01 -34.12
N ASP A 82 2.82 -20.05 -34.39
CA ASP A 82 2.45 -20.51 -35.72
C ASP A 82 1.18 -19.80 -36.25
N GLY A 83 0.63 -18.84 -35.49
CA GLY A 83 -0.54 -18.05 -35.87
C GLY A 83 -1.87 -18.81 -35.73
N LYS A 84 -1.89 -19.96 -35.05
CA LYS A 84 -3.13 -20.69 -34.76
C LYS A 84 -3.83 -20.07 -33.55
N PRO A 85 -5.16 -19.90 -33.58
CA PRO A 85 -5.94 -19.50 -32.41
C PRO A 85 -5.59 -20.36 -31.20
N LEU A 86 -5.08 -19.74 -30.14
CA LEU A 86 -5.06 -20.33 -28.81
C LEU A 86 -6.52 -20.47 -28.39
N THR A 87 -7.05 -21.67 -28.57
CA THR A 87 -8.36 -22.00 -28.02
C THR A 87 -8.16 -22.24 -26.52
N ALA A 88 -9.09 -21.80 -25.67
CA ALA A 88 -9.04 -22.05 -24.23
C ALA A 88 -8.92 -23.55 -23.88
N ASP A 89 -9.21 -24.43 -24.84
CA ASP A 89 -9.04 -25.88 -24.78
C ASP A 89 -7.58 -26.36 -24.81
N GLU A 90 -6.61 -25.51 -25.14
CA GLU A 90 -5.17 -25.80 -25.13
C GLU A 90 -4.46 -25.31 -23.87
N ALA A 91 -5.19 -24.81 -22.87
CA ALA A 91 -4.63 -24.57 -21.55
C ALA A 91 -4.10 -25.91 -20.98
N MET A 92 -2.78 -26.04 -20.86
CA MET A 92 -2.16 -27.22 -20.28
C MET A 92 -2.80 -27.52 -18.92
N ALA A 93 -3.18 -28.78 -18.72
CA ALA A 93 -3.68 -29.25 -17.43
C ALA A 93 -2.54 -29.17 -16.41
N LEU A 94 -2.47 -28.06 -15.67
CA LEU A 94 -1.46 -27.87 -14.63
C LEU A 94 -2.00 -28.41 -13.31
N ASP A 95 -1.27 -29.35 -12.72
CA ASP A 95 -1.48 -29.82 -11.35
C ASP A 95 -0.23 -29.41 -10.55
N ALA A 96 -0.35 -28.40 -9.69
CA ALA A 96 0.77 -27.87 -8.94
C ALA A 96 0.46 -27.74 -7.44
N GLN A 97 1.38 -28.21 -6.61
CA GLN A 97 1.37 -28.02 -5.16
C GLN A 97 2.74 -27.53 -4.70
N LEU A 98 2.85 -26.24 -4.43
CA LEU A 98 4.11 -25.57 -4.11
C LEU A 98 4.04 -24.94 -2.73
N ARG A 99 5.02 -25.24 -1.87
CA ARG A 99 5.26 -24.46 -0.65
C ARG A 99 6.27 -23.37 -0.94
N VAL A 100 5.89 -22.11 -0.76
CA VAL A 100 6.73 -20.95 -1.00
C VAL A 100 7.09 -20.33 0.35
N ARG A 101 8.37 -20.36 0.70
CA ARG A 101 8.88 -19.71 1.91
C ARG A 101 9.56 -18.41 1.53
N ILE A 102 9.01 -17.29 1.98
CA ILE A 102 9.47 -15.95 1.67
C ILE A 102 10.21 -15.41 2.89
N ARG A 103 11.50 -15.15 2.75
CA ARG A 103 12.27 -14.49 3.82
C ARG A 103 11.91 -13.02 3.92
N ASP A 104 12.31 -12.44 5.04
CA ASP A 104 12.04 -11.08 5.52
C ASP A 104 12.69 -9.94 4.70
N ARG A 105 12.88 -10.15 3.40
CA ARG A 105 13.56 -9.25 2.46
C ARG A 105 12.83 -9.15 1.11
N PHE A 106 11.56 -9.53 1.06
CA PHE A 106 10.74 -9.37 -0.14
C PHE A 106 10.01 -8.03 -0.08
N ARG A 107 10.28 -7.15 -1.04
CA ARG A 107 9.66 -5.83 -1.11
C ARG A 107 8.47 -5.84 -2.05
N VAL A 108 7.39 -5.21 -1.63
CA VAL A 108 6.20 -4.93 -2.45
C VAL A 108 6.10 -3.42 -2.59
N GLN A 109 6.10 -2.95 -3.83
CA GLN A 109 6.06 -1.53 -4.17
C GLN A 109 4.89 -1.26 -5.12
N GLY A 110 4.07 -0.31 -4.74
CA GLY A 110 3.03 0.28 -5.56
C GLY A 110 3.08 1.80 -5.43
N LYS A 111 2.10 2.49 -6.01
CA LYS A 111 2.03 3.96 -5.97
C LYS A 111 1.99 4.51 -4.54
N ASP A 112 1.12 3.93 -3.71
CA ASP A 112 0.79 4.41 -2.37
C ASP A 112 1.29 3.47 -1.25
N LEU A 113 2.10 2.48 -1.60
CA LEU A 113 2.54 1.44 -0.67
C LEU A 113 3.97 1.01 -1.01
N GLU A 114 4.85 0.98 -0.01
CA GLU A 114 6.15 0.32 -0.10
C GLU A 114 6.38 -0.45 1.19
N VAL A 115 6.30 -1.77 1.14
CA VAL A 115 6.41 -2.63 2.34
C VAL A 115 7.34 -3.80 2.13
N THR A 116 7.98 -4.23 3.21
CA THR A 116 8.74 -5.48 3.26
C THR A 116 7.89 -6.56 3.92
N VAL A 117 7.79 -7.71 3.26
CA VAL A 117 7.00 -8.85 3.70
C VAL A 117 7.85 -10.11 3.80
N GLY A 118 7.42 -11.04 4.66
CA GLY A 118 7.97 -12.38 4.82
C GLY A 118 6.89 -13.33 5.32
N GLY A 119 7.07 -14.63 5.11
CA GLY A 119 6.09 -15.64 5.54
C GLY A 119 6.07 -16.88 4.65
N ASP A 120 5.04 -17.70 4.83
CA ASP A 120 4.91 -18.99 4.18
C ASP A 120 3.57 -19.07 3.46
N LEU A 121 3.62 -19.45 2.18
CA LEU A 121 2.46 -19.64 1.32
C LEU A 121 2.43 -21.05 0.76
N THR A 122 1.24 -21.60 0.57
CA THR A 122 1.00 -22.84 -0.17
C THR A 122 0.18 -22.50 -1.39
N LEU A 123 0.72 -22.75 -2.57
CA LEU A 123 0.05 -22.64 -3.86
C LEU A 123 -0.53 -24.00 -4.25
N GLU A 124 -1.82 -24.02 -4.57
CA GLU A 124 -2.52 -25.21 -5.06
C GLU A 124 -3.25 -24.88 -6.37
N GLN A 125 -2.89 -25.58 -7.43
CA GLN A 125 -3.49 -25.44 -8.75
C GLN A 125 -3.87 -26.83 -9.23
N ALA A 126 -5.15 -27.06 -9.51
CA ALA A 126 -5.60 -28.31 -10.13
C ALA A 126 -6.09 -28.03 -11.55
N PRO A 127 -6.03 -29.02 -12.47
CA PRO A 127 -6.55 -28.85 -13.81
C PRO A 127 -8.02 -28.42 -13.82
N GLY A 128 -8.33 -27.31 -14.50
CA GLY A 128 -9.69 -26.78 -14.60
C GLY A 128 -10.24 -26.13 -13.33
N ARG A 129 -9.40 -25.91 -12.30
CA ARG A 129 -9.77 -25.13 -11.10
C ARG A 129 -8.99 -23.81 -11.06
N PRO A 130 -9.50 -22.76 -10.41
CA PRO A 130 -8.73 -21.55 -10.17
C PRO A 130 -7.55 -21.83 -9.24
N LEU A 131 -6.50 -21.01 -9.36
CA LEU A 131 -5.36 -21.02 -8.46
C LEU A 131 -5.82 -20.72 -7.03
N GLN A 132 -5.32 -21.48 -6.07
CA GLN A 132 -5.55 -21.25 -4.66
C GLN A 132 -4.23 -20.96 -3.94
N ILE A 133 -4.25 -19.98 -3.03
CA ILE A 133 -3.13 -19.64 -2.16
C ILE A 133 -3.62 -19.70 -0.71
N PHE A 134 -2.83 -20.35 0.14
CA PHE A 134 -3.07 -20.44 1.57
C PHE A 134 -1.84 -19.99 2.35
N GLY A 135 -2.05 -19.45 3.55
CA GLY A 135 -0.96 -19.06 4.45
C GLY A 135 -0.90 -17.56 4.68
N ASN A 136 0.18 -17.10 5.30
CA ASN A 136 0.27 -15.74 5.83
C ASN A 136 1.55 -15.06 5.37
N LEU A 137 1.43 -13.79 5.00
CA LEU A 137 2.54 -12.85 4.89
C LEU A 137 2.46 -11.88 6.05
N ASN A 138 3.58 -11.72 6.76
CA ASN A 138 3.76 -10.70 7.77
C ASN A 138 4.40 -9.48 7.12
N VAL A 139 3.84 -8.30 7.41
CA VAL A 139 4.42 -7.02 7.03
C VAL A 139 5.36 -6.59 8.14
N ILE A 140 6.64 -6.47 7.81
CA ILE A 140 7.73 -6.25 8.76
C ILE A 140 7.97 -4.76 8.96
N GLY A 141 7.71 -3.98 7.93
CA GLY A 141 7.88 -2.54 7.94
C GLY A 141 7.69 -1.95 6.56
N GLY A 142 7.57 -0.64 6.51
CA GLY A 142 7.45 0.11 5.27
C GLY A 142 6.61 1.35 5.43
N GLU A 143 6.14 1.88 4.31
CA GLU A 143 5.32 3.08 4.24
C GLU A 143 4.03 2.80 3.49
N PHE A 144 2.95 3.42 3.97
CA PHE A 144 1.65 3.43 3.33
C PHE A 144 1.14 4.86 3.26
N ARG A 145 0.54 5.24 2.14
CA ARG A 145 -0.07 6.57 1.97
C ARG A 145 -1.58 6.46 2.06
N ALA A 146 -2.15 7.15 3.04
CA ALA A 146 -3.60 7.26 3.22
C ALA A 146 -3.95 8.68 3.62
N TYR A 147 -5.13 9.14 3.23
CA TYR A 147 -5.61 10.51 3.53
C TYR A 147 -4.64 11.62 3.10
N GLY A 148 -3.85 11.39 2.05
CA GLY A 148 -2.81 12.32 1.58
C GLY A 148 -1.55 12.34 2.44
N GLN A 149 -1.42 11.42 3.41
CA GLN A 149 -0.39 11.41 4.43
C GLN A 149 0.48 10.16 4.32
N ARG A 150 1.78 10.33 4.56
CA ARG A 150 2.73 9.21 4.65
C ARG A 150 2.66 8.62 6.07
N LEU A 151 2.31 7.34 6.16
CA LEU A 151 2.20 6.59 7.41
C LEU A 151 3.25 5.48 7.42
N GLN A 152 3.91 5.30 8.55
CA GLN A 152 4.84 4.20 8.78
C GLN A 152 4.05 2.94 9.14
N VAL A 153 4.21 1.88 8.36
CA VAL A 153 3.65 0.57 8.67
C VAL A 153 4.56 -0.09 9.69
N LYS A 154 4.10 -0.24 10.94
CA LYS A 154 4.91 -0.87 12.00
C LYS A 154 4.87 -2.39 11.92
N GLN A 155 3.67 -2.93 11.69
CA GLN A 155 3.42 -4.35 11.61
C GLN A 155 2.08 -4.61 10.90
N GLY A 156 1.92 -5.82 10.39
CA GLY A 156 0.65 -6.26 9.84
C GLY A 156 0.71 -7.68 9.32
N ARG A 157 -0.44 -8.19 8.88
CA ARG A 157 -0.60 -9.52 8.33
C ARG A 157 -1.53 -9.49 7.11
N ILE A 158 -1.18 -10.29 6.12
CA ILE A 158 -1.98 -10.56 4.93
C ILE A 158 -2.20 -12.08 4.91
N SER A 159 -3.45 -12.52 5.03
CA SER A 159 -3.80 -13.94 5.14
C SER A 159 -4.53 -14.38 3.88
N PHE A 160 -4.05 -15.47 3.28
CA PHE A 160 -4.63 -16.08 2.10
C PHE A 160 -5.40 -17.34 2.50
N THR A 161 -6.65 -17.45 2.03
CA THR A 161 -7.60 -18.52 2.39
C THR A 161 -8.18 -19.22 1.16
N GLY A 162 -7.48 -19.16 0.04
CA GLY A 162 -7.90 -19.71 -1.24
C GLY A 162 -7.72 -18.68 -2.34
N LEU A 163 -8.61 -17.69 -2.43
CA LEU A 163 -8.57 -16.71 -3.52
C LEU A 163 -7.34 -15.79 -3.42
N PRO A 164 -6.43 -15.81 -4.40
CA PRO A 164 -5.20 -15.01 -4.36
C PRO A 164 -5.47 -13.50 -4.52
N GLU A 165 -6.57 -13.16 -5.18
CA GLU A 165 -6.99 -11.79 -5.50
C GLU A 165 -7.70 -11.08 -4.34
N ASN A 166 -8.15 -11.81 -3.32
CA ASN A 166 -8.91 -11.24 -2.21
C ASN A 166 -8.44 -11.74 -0.83
N PRO A 167 -7.17 -11.48 -0.45
CA PRO A 167 -6.68 -11.85 0.87
C PRO A 167 -7.34 -11.03 1.99
N GLU A 168 -7.27 -11.56 3.21
CA GLU A 168 -7.64 -10.85 4.43
C GLU A 168 -6.46 -9.99 4.92
N LEU A 169 -6.75 -8.73 5.23
CA LEU A 169 -5.81 -7.72 5.67
C LEU A 169 -6.00 -7.47 7.17
N ASP A 170 -4.89 -7.27 7.87
CA ASP A 170 -4.84 -6.74 9.23
C ASP A 170 -3.56 -5.93 9.36
N LEU A 171 -3.64 -4.64 9.01
CA LEU A 171 -2.50 -3.75 8.87
C LEU A 171 -2.65 -2.55 9.80
N ARG A 172 -1.55 -2.13 10.43
CA ARG A 172 -1.49 -0.90 11.22
C ARG A 172 -0.40 0.02 10.70
N ALA A 173 -0.81 1.23 10.33
CA ALA A 173 0.09 2.29 9.91
C ALA A 173 -0.13 3.54 10.76
N GLU A 174 0.94 4.25 11.09
CA GLU A 174 0.90 5.36 12.04
C GLU A 174 1.90 6.46 11.70
N ARG A 175 1.66 7.64 12.26
CA ARG A 175 2.59 8.77 12.23
C ARG A 175 2.67 9.39 13.60
N ASP A 176 3.88 9.82 13.94
CA ASP A 176 4.17 10.47 15.22
C ASP A 176 4.09 12.00 15.05
N ILE A 177 3.48 12.66 16.02
CA ILE A 177 3.38 14.12 16.14
C ILE A 177 4.08 14.52 17.46
N PRO A 178 5.43 14.68 17.45
CA PRO A 178 6.22 14.88 18.68
C PRO A 178 5.87 16.17 19.42
N ALA A 179 5.40 17.18 18.68
CA ALA A 179 4.93 18.46 19.19
C ALA A 179 3.90 18.32 20.33
N ASP A 180 2.94 17.40 20.13
CA ASP A 180 1.82 17.19 21.04
C ASP A 180 1.93 15.86 21.81
N ASP A 181 2.99 15.08 21.54
CA ASP A 181 3.19 13.70 22.05
C ASP A 181 2.00 12.79 21.70
N VAL A 182 1.62 12.82 20.42
CA VAL A 182 0.50 12.06 19.87
C VAL A 182 0.97 11.19 18.73
N THR A 183 0.58 9.92 18.71
CA THR A 183 0.66 9.05 17.54
C THR A 183 -0.74 8.91 16.96
N ALA A 184 -0.91 9.20 15.67
CA ALA A 184 -2.17 9.01 14.96
C ALA A 184 -2.01 7.97 13.86
N GLY A 185 -2.98 7.08 13.70
CA GLY A 185 -2.85 5.98 12.75
C GLY A 185 -4.14 5.43 12.21
N VAL A 186 -3.99 4.50 11.27
CA VAL A 186 -5.05 3.78 10.59
C VAL A 186 -4.84 2.28 10.79
N VAL A 187 -5.92 1.60 11.13
CA VAL A 187 -6.01 0.15 11.11
C VAL A 187 -6.86 -0.25 9.90
N VAL A 188 -6.33 -1.13 9.06
CA VAL A 188 -7.01 -1.69 7.89
C VAL A 188 -7.31 -3.15 8.16
N THR A 189 -8.59 -3.53 8.18
CA THR A 189 -9.03 -4.91 8.39
C THR A 189 -10.01 -5.38 7.31
N GLY A 190 -10.28 -6.68 7.23
CA GLY A 190 -11.23 -7.24 6.28
C GLY A 190 -10.55 -7.70 4.99
N THR A 191 -11.33 -8.00 3.97
CA THR A 191 -10.79 -8.52 2.70
C THR A 191 -10.28 -7.38 1.81
N LEU A 192 -9.44 -7.68 0.82
CA LEU A 192 -8.93 -6.67 -0.11
C LEU A 192 -10.04 -6.02 -0.95
N GLU A 193 -11.13 -6.74 -1.22
CA GLU A 193 -12.33 -6.23 -1.91
C GLU A 193 -13.21 -5.37 -0.99
N GLU A 194 -13.28 -5.68 0.30
CA GLU A 194 -14.07 -4.95 1.30
C GLU A 194 -13.22 -4.50 2.51
N PRO A 195 -12.22 -3.63 2.30
CA PRO A 195 -11.35 -3.19 3.38
C PRO A 195 -12.10 -2.23 4.30
N ARG A 196 -11.93 -2.41 5.60
CA ARG A 196 -12.45 -1.56 6.66
C ARG A 196 -11.32 -0.73 7.25
N LEU A 197 -11.43 0.58 7.15
CA LEU A 197 -10.46 1.52 7.72
C LEU A 197 -10.99 2.09 9.02
N ARG A 198 -10.16 2.07 10.06
CA ARG A 198 -10.46 2.70 11.35
C ARG A 198 -9.30 3.56 11.80
N VAL A 199 -9.59 4.83 12.10
CA VAL A 199 -8.61 5.76 12.65
C VAL A 199 -8.51 5.58 14.16
N TYR A 200 -7.31 5.76 14.70
CA TYR A 200 -7.05 5.77 16.14
C TYR A 200 -5.93 6.76 16.46
N SER A 201 -5.78 7.07 17.76
CA SER A 201 -4.67 7.84 18.28
C SER A 201 -4.17 7.23 19.59
N GLU A 202 -2.92 7.56 19.93
CA GLU A 202 -2.31 7.32 21.23
C GLU A 202 -1.74 8.67 21.71
N PRO A 203 -2.25 9.26 22.82
CA PRO A 203 -3.35 8.79 23.66
C PRO A 203 -4.69 8.65 22.92
N ALA A 204 -5.60 7.83 23.48
CA ALA A 204 -6.88 7.54 22.87
C ALA A 204 -7.79 8.78 22.86
N MET A 205 -8.24 9.19 21.67
CA MET A 205 -9.12 10.34 21.47
C MET A 205 -10.38 9.94 20.68
N SER A 206 -11.29 10.89 20.48
CA SER A 206 -12.41 10.71 19.56
C SER A 206 -11.90 10.45 18.13
N GLN A 207 -12.64 9.70 17.32
CA GLN A 207 -12.22 9.43 15.93
C GLN A 207 -12.02 10.72 15.12
N THR A 208 -12.83 11.75 15.36
CA THR A 208 -12.70 13.06 14.68
C THR A 208 -11.41 13.76 15.07
N GLU A 209 -11.05 13.73 16.35
CA GLU A 209 -9.79 14.32 16.84
C GLU A 209 -8.57 13.55 16.30
N ALA A 210 -8.62 12.21 16.37
CA ALA A 210 -7.57 11.36 15.82
C ALA A 210 -7.41 11.53 14.30
N LEU A 211 -8.51 11.69 13.55
CA LEU A 211 -8.49 12.00 12.13
C LEU A 211 -7.90 13.39 11.86
N SER A 212 -8.20 14.37 12.71
CA SER A 212 -7.59 15.71 12.63
C SER A 212 -6.07 15.63 12.76
N TYR A 213 -5.56 14.90 13.76
CA TYR A 213 -4.14 14.63 13.91
C TYR A 213 -3.57 13.85 12.73
N LEU A 214 -4.28 12.85 12.22
CA LEU A 214 -3.84 12.05 11.10
C LEU A 214 -3.68 12.88 9.83
N VAL A 215 -4.66 13.73 9.52
CA VAL A 215 -4.75 14.47 8.25
C VAL A 215 -4.00 15.79 8.30
N ARG A 216 -4.07 16.51 9.42
CA ARG A 216 -3.56 17.89 9.56
C ARG A 216 -2.33 17.99 10.45
N GLY A 217 -2.08 16.99 11.30
CA GLY A 217 -0.89 16.93 12.17
C GLY A 217 -1.07 17.66 13.47
N ARG A 218 -2.33 17.96 13.80
CA ARG A 218 -2.73 18.75 14.95
C ARG A 218 -4.20 18.50 15.27
N GLY A 219 -4.54 18.65 16.54
CA GLY A 219 -5.89 18.52 17.04
C GLY A 219 -6.86 19.57 16.50
N LEU A 220 -8.17 19.34 16.68
CA LEU A 220 -9.22 20.25 16.22
C LEU A 220 -9.06 21.66 16.82
N ASP A 221 -9.38 22.68 16.03
CA ASP A 221 -9.44 24.04 16.54
C ASP A 221 -10.63 24.16 17.52
N SER A 222 -10.48 24.92 18.59
CA SER A 222 -11.55 25.12 19.57
C SER A 222 -12.81 25.69 18.89
N GLY A 223 -13.87 24.89 18.80
CA GLY A 223 -15.12 25.26 18.12
C GLY A 223 -15.23 24.79 16.67
N ALA A 224 -14.20 24.16 16.10
CA ALA A 224 -14.28 23.53 14.78
C ALA A 224 -14.92 22.14 14.88
N GLY A 225 -16.07 21.96 14.22
CA GLY A 225 -16.76 20.68 14.11
C GLY A 225 -16.12 19.71 13.10
N ALA A 226 -16.69 18.50 13.00
CA ALA A 226 -16.27 17.47 12.06
C ALA A 226 -16.29 17.93 10.59
N ASP A 227 -17.17 18.87 10.25
CA ASP A 227 -17.38 19.37 8.88
C ASP A 227 -16.15 20.06 8.30
N GLY A 228 -15.40 20.82 9.12
CA GLY A 228 -14.16 21.48 8.68
C GLY A 228 -13.05 20.47 8.32
N THR A 229 -13.02 19.33 9.00
CA THR A 229 -12.05 18.25 8.71
C THR A 229 -12.45 17.46 7.46
N ALA A 230 -13.74 17.20 7.28
CA ALA A 230 -14.27 16.52 6.09
C ALA A 230 -14.09 17.36 4.81
N MET A 231 -14.27 18.68 4.90
CA MET A 231 -14.02 19.60 3.77
C MET A 231 -12.52 19.70 3.43
N ALA A 232 -11.64 19.65 4.43
CA ALA A 232 -10.19 19.63 4.20
C ALA A 232 -9.73 18.41 3.38
N LEU A 233 -10.42 17.27 3.57
CA LEU A 233 -10.17 16.02 2.86
C LEU A 233 -10.68 16.01 1.41
N SER A 234 -11.72 16.77 1.08
CA SER A 234 -12.38 16.69 -0.23
C SER A 234 -11.70 17.53 -1.33
N MET A 235 -10.80 18.44 -0.97
CA MET A 235 -10.21 19.41 -1.91
C MET A 235 -8.93 18.93 -2.65
N GLY A 236 -8.68 17.63 -2.75
CA GLY A 236 -7.65 17.08 -3.66
C GLY A 236 -6.19 17.30 -3.25
N THR A 237 -5.94 17.67 -1.99
CA THR A 237 -4.61 17.88 -1.37
C THR A 237 -3.66 16.70 -1.59
N GLY A 238 -4.19 15.48 -1.63
CA GLY A 238 -3.43 14.25 -1.86
C GLY A 238 -2.61 14.22 -3.15
N LEU A 239 -3.09 14.81 -4.26
CA LEU A 239 -2.32 14.83 -5.52
C LEU A 239 -1.18 15.85 -5.50
N VAL A 240 -1.42 17.02 -4.88
CA VAL A 240 -0.42 18.10 -4.79
C VAL A 240 0.73 17.69 -3.86
N ASN A 241 0.40 16.99 -2.77
CA ASN A 241 1.39 16.45 -1.81
C ASN A 241 2.25 15.30 -2.37
N GLN A 242 1.89 14.76 -3.54
CA GLN A 242 2.68 13.77 -4.29
C GLN A 242 3.60 14.42 -5.33
N SER A 243 3.59 15.74 -5.49
CA SER A 243 4.41 16.41 -6.48
C SER A 243 5.91 16.31 -6.15
N ALA A 244 6.74 16.20 -7.19
CA ALA A 244 8.19 16.18 -7.05
C ALA A 244 8.73 17.43 -6.31
N VAL A 245 8.03 18.56 -6.45
CA VAL A 245 8.35 19.80 -5.74
C VAL A 245 8.23 19.62 -4.22
N VAL A 246 7.13 19.03 -3.74
CA VAL A 246 6.94 18.76 -2.31
C VAL A 246 8.00 17.78 -1.79
N GLU A 247 8.33 16.76 -2.57
CA GLU A 247 9.38 15.81 -2.20
C GLU A 247 10.76 16.49 -2.09
N GLU A 248 11.10 17.37 -3.03
CA GLU A 248 12.34 18.13 -3.02
C GLU A 248 12.42 19.09 -1.82
N LEU A 249 11.33 19.78 -1.49
CA LEU A 249 11.23 20.64 -0.30
C LEU A 249 11.47 19.84 0.99
N ASN A 250 10.94 18.63 1.07
CA ASN A 250 11.14 17.74 2.22
C ASN A 250 12.54 17.10 2.29
N ARG A 251 13.34 17.19 1.23
CA ARG A 251 14.76 16.77 1.25
C ARG A 251 15.68 17.88 1.75
N LEU A 252 15.21 19.12 1.82
CA LEU A 252 16.01 20.24 2.29
C LEU A 252 16.33 20.05 3.79
N PRO A 253 17.61 20.17 4.18
CA PRO A 253 17.99 20.01 5.58
C PRO A 253 17.33 21.09 6.43
N GLY A 254 16.64 20.66 7.49
CA GLY A 254 15.94 21.55 8.42
C GLY A 254 14.48 21.82 8.06
N LEU A 255 13.99 21.42 6.88
CA LEU A 255 12.57 21.43 6.56
C LEU A 255 12.01 20.01 6.63
N ARG A 256 10.82 19.87 7.20
CA ARG A 256 10.13 18.58 7.33
C ARG A 256 8.63 18.74 7.17
N ASN A 257 8.01 17.67 6.68
CA ASN A 257 6.56 17.54 6.51
C ASN A 257 5.94 18.76 5.81
N VAL A 258 6.56 19.22 4.73
CA VAL A 258 5.99 20.26 3.89
C VAL A 258 4.79 19.68 3.16
N GLU A 259 3.63 20.30 3.36
CA GLU A 259 2.33 19.80 2.91
C GLU A 259 1.45 20.97 2.46
N PHE A 260 0.72 20.75 1.38
CA PHE A 260 -0.39 21.59 0.93
C PHE A 260 -1.69 21.05 1.51
N GLY A 261 -2.51 21.96 2.01
CA GLY A 261 -3.76 21.63 2.68
C GLY A 261 -4.85 22.62 2.35
N THR A 262 -6.00 22.40 2.97
CA THR A 262 -7.01 23.43 3.13
C THR A 262 -7.42 23.49 4.60
N SER A 263 -7.76 24.68 5.06
CA SER A 263 -8.18 24.93 6.44
C SER A 263 -9.34 25.91 6.45
N GLY A 264 -10.27 25.76 7.37
CA GLY A 264 -11.40 26.68 7.50
C GLY A 264 -12.72 25.97 7.74
N THR A 265 -13.78 26.76 7.83
CA THR A 265 -15.18 26.31 7.87
C THR A 265 -15.85 26.58 6.52
N GLU A 266 -17.15 26.28 6.39
CA GLU A 266 -17.93 26.39 5.13
C GLU A 266 -17.80 27.76 4.43
N ASN A 267 -17.65 28.86 5.18
CA ASN A 267 -17.58 30.21 4.61
C ASN A 267 -16.17 30.85 4.67
N GLU A 268 -15.21 30.21 5.34
CA GLU A 268 -13.86 30.75 5.57
C GLU A 268 -12.78 29.73 5.15
N THR A 269 -12.92 29.13 3.96
CA THR A 269 -11.93 28.18 3.45
C THR A 269 -10.69 28.91 2.91
N ALA A 270 -9.51 28.46 3.35
CA ALA A 270 -8.21 28.87 2.85
C ALA A 270 -7.41 27.68 2.31
N ALA A 271 -6.68 27.88 1.22
CA ALA A 271 -5.64 26.96 0.79
C ALA A 271 -4.36 27.25 1.58
N THR A 272 -3.72 26.20 2.10
CA THR A 272 -2.56 26.33 2.97
C THR A 272 -1.34 25.62 2.40
N VAL A 273 -0.16 26.17 2.70
CA VAL A 273 1.10 25.46 2.66
C VAL A 273 1.68 25.50 4.06
N SER A 274 2.05 24.34 4.60
CA SER A 274 2.55 24.22 5.96
C SER A 274 3.70 23.25 6.07
N GLY A 275 4.44 23.32 7.15
CA GLY A 275 5.54 22.39 7.44
C GLY A 275 6.29 22.78 8.70
N TYR A 276 7.38 22.08 8.95
CA TYR A 276 8.20 22.24 10.15
C TYR A 276 9.60 22.72 9.78
N ILE A 277 10.12 23.65 10.59
CA ILE A 277 11.52 24.06 10.61
C ILE A 277 12.16 23.43 11.85
N GLY A 278 13.10 22.52 11.62
CA GLY A 278 13.63 21.64 12.66
C GLY A 278 12.55 20.73 13.25
N GLU A 279 12.56 20.57 14.57
CA GLU A 279 11.61 19.69 15.28
C GLU A 279 10.58 20.48 16.11
N ARG A 280 10.71 21.81 16.19
CA ARG A 280 9.99 22.64 17.18
C ARG A 280 9.23 23.82 16.61
N ILE A 281 9.41 24.15 15.33
CA ILE A 281 8.77 25.32 14.73
C ILE A 281 7.85 24.84 13.62
N TYR A 282 6.55 24.98 13.81
CA TYR A 282 5.56 24.79 12.75
C TYR A 282 5.26 26.14 12.09
N VAL A 283 5.19 26.15 10.76
CA VAL A 283 4.83 27.34 9.98
C VAL A 283 3.73 26.96 8.99
N SER A 284 2.71 27.81 8.88
CA SER A 284 1.64 27.68 7.90
C SER A 284 1.33 29.02 7.29
N TYR A 285 1.24 29.05 5.97
CA TYR A 285 0.76 30.20 5.21
C TYR A 285 -0.52 29.82 4.47
N GLY A 286 -1.60 30.56 4.73
CA GLY A 286 -2.92 30.36 4.17
C GLY A 286 -3.35 31.53 3.29
N VAL A 287 -3.96 31.22 2.16
CA VAL A 287 -4.62 32.19 1.27
C VAL A 287 -6.10 31.84 1.22
N GLY A 288 -6.96 32.76 1.67
CA GLY A 288 -8.40 32.57 1.63
C GLY A 288 -8.92 32.43 0.19
N LEU A 289 -9.80 31.45 -0.02
CA LEU A 289 -10.36 31.11 -1.34
C LEU A 289 -11.64 31.90 -1.65
N TYR A 290 -12.40 32.24 -0.62
CA TYR A 290 -13.63 33.02 -0.73
C TYR A 290 -13.40 34.47 -0.32
N GLU A 291 -12.86 34.66 0.88
CA GLU A 291 -12.43 35.97 1.38
C GLU A 291 -10.91 36.10 1.20
N PRO A 292 -10.39 37.17 0.57
CA PRO A 292 -8.97 37.32 0.27
C PRO A 292 -8.17 37.76 1.51
N VAL A 293 -8.28 37.00 2.59
CA VAL A 293 -7.51 37.20 3.82
C VAL A 293 -6.37 36.19 3.82
N ASN A 294 -5.14 36.70 3.90
CA ASN A 294 -3.96 35.87 4.05
C ASN A 294 -3.67 35.69 5.54
N ALA A 295 -3.24 34.49 5.93
CA ALA A 295 -2.90 34.15 7.30
C ALA A 295 -1.51 33.54 7.35
N LEU A 296 -0.62 34.08 8.18
CA LEU A 296 0.62 33.43 8.57
C LEU A 296 0.49 32.96 10.01
N THR A 297 0.64 31.66 10.23
CA THR A 297 0.68 31.04 11.55
C THR A 297 2.07 30.48 11.79
N ALA A 298 2.69 30.84 12.91
CA ALA A 298 3.93 30.24 13.39
C ALA A 298 3.72 29.72 14.81
N ARG A 299 4.13 28.48 15.07
CA ARG A 299 4.10 27.88 16.40
C ARG A 299 5.49 27.46 16.82
N LEU A 300 5.88 27.83 18.03
CA LEU A 300 7.10 27.39 18.68
C LEU A 300 6.74 26.46 19.84
N TYR A 301 7.04 25.18 19.69
CA TYR A 301 6.89 24.18 20.72
C TYR A 301 8.02 24.32 21.74
N LEU A 302 7.68 24.86 22.91
CA LEU A 302 8.61 25.08 24.02
C LEU A 302 8.86 23.78 24.78
N GLN A 303 7.80 23.01 24.98
CA GLN A 303 7.79 21.69 25.59
C GLN A 303 6.60 20.88 25.02
N THR A 304 6.55 19.58 25.25
CA THR A 304 5.37 18.75 24.96
C THR A 304 4.12 19.44 25.50
N ARG A 305 3.13 19.68 24.63
CA ARG A 305 1.85 20.32 24.97
C ARG A 305 1.95 21.76 25.49
N LEU A 306 3.10 22.43 25.38
CA LEU A 306 3.30 23.85 25.68
C LEU A 306 3.88 24.56 24.46
N TRP A 307 3.09 25.44 23.82
CA TRP A 307 3.54 26.15 22.63
C TRP A 307 3.12 27.61 22.63
N LEU A 308 3.97 28.43 22.02
CA LEU A 308 3.64 29.81 21.67
C LEU A 308 3.17 29.84 20.22
N GLU A 309 2.03 30.47 19.96
CA GLU A 309 1.49 30.67 18.62
C GLU A 309 1.46 32.15 18.28
N VAL A 310 1.87 32.46 17.05
CA VAL A 310 1.74 33.79 16.45
C VAL A 310 0.87 33.63 15.22
N VAL A 311 -0.24 34.36 15.17
CA VAL A 311 -1.13 34.41 14.00
C VAL A 311 -1.14 35.84 13.47
N SER A 312 -0.71 36.01 12.23
CA SER A 312 -0.79 37.28 11.51
C SER A 312 -1.85 37.16 10.42
N ARG A 313 -2.97 37.87 10.61
CA ARG A 313 -4.05 38.07 9.62
C ARG A 313 -4.24 39.57 9.37
N LEU A 314 -5.49 40.04 9.34
CA LEU A 314 -5.84 41.47 9.40
C LEU A 314 -5.35 42.09 10.72
N GLU A 315 -5.45 41.33 11.80
CA GLU A 315 -4.87 41.63 13.10
C GLU A 315 -3.83 40.56 13.44
N SER A 316 -2.86 40.91 14.26
CA SER A 316 -1.82 40.00 14.73
C SER A 316 -2.06 39.64 16.20
N SER A 317 -2.03 38.35 16.52
CA SER A 317 -2.09 37.85 17.90
C SER A 317 -0.84 37.04 18.25
N VAL A 318 -0.55 36.99 19.54
CA VAL A 318 0.45 36.12 20.14
C VAL A 318 -0.18 35.47 21.35
N ASP A 319 -0.27 34.15 21.31
CA ASP A 319 -1.00 33.35 22.28
C ASP A 319 -0.07 32.27 22.85
N LEU A 320 -0.18 31.98 24.15
CA LEU A 320 0.54 30.90 24.81
C LEU A 320 -0.45 29.81 25.21
N TYR A 321 -0.22 28.61 24.72
CA TYR A 321 -1.10 27.46 24.90
C TYR A 321 -0.44 26.39 25.77
N TYR A 322 -1.22 25.79 26.66
CA TYR A 322 -0.85 24.61 27.42
C TYR A 322 -1.99 23.59 27.41
N SER A 323 -1.72 22.35 27.01
CA SER A 323 -2.70 21.26 26.99
C SER A 323 -2.38 20.21 28.05
N PHE A 324 -3.42 19.71 28.73
CA PHE A 324 -3.32 18.68 29.77
C PHE A 324 -4.54 17.76 29.71
N ASP A 325 -4.34 16.50 30.09
CA ASP A 325 -5.43 15.53 30.21
C ASP A 325 -6.00 15.59 31.64
N ILE A 326 -7.29 15.31 31.76
CA ILE A 326 -7.97 15.14 33.05
C ILE A 326 -8.52 13.71 33.05
N ASP A 327 -8.11 12.92 34.04
CA ASP A 327 -8.61 11.56 34.28
C ASP A 327 -10.05 11.54 34.81
#